data_AF-A0A8S1L882-F1
#
_entry.id   AF-A0A8S1L882-F1
#
_cell.length_a   1.000
_cell.length_b   1.000
_cell.length_c   1.000
_cell.angle_alpha   90.00
_cell.angle_beta   90.00
_cell.angle_gamma   90.00
#
_symmetry.space_group_name_H-M   'P 1'
#
loop_
_entity.id
_entity.type
_entity.pdbx_description
1 polymer ?
#
loop_
_entity_poly.entity_id
_entity_poly.type
_entity_poly.pdbx_seq_one_letter_code
_entity_poly.pdbx_strand_id
1 'polypeptide(L)'
;MDNSENLQLLLDNIDNDVGYIKIRQYGRNYGFHNIYYRRLIWTKLLGINHQLPYQEKEKCLQYDQLLKDVHRSLNTISQVKNFKEIDQLRKCLMDVLDSIFSQCPNFSYYQGYHDVVSILILVLGVEQGYIAAIYAAQNFFKDYLDQELATTIIPQYQFIRNLLLRYSRDTSNKKLNQLMTIIEHPTCVIPWILTWFSHSLDNLNDISRIWDFLFCSQQNSILYLCAAFIVIHHEALDVRDEDNLIGEFQEYFQNLNNKERIQDIKLENILQLTQQFESKYKFELICQQEHIQFSQNSIVYQHNFQSQLPYYNTLDQQQNSIPKKVFNYIQERQDIILDIGGIALSYLIQYYIVKK
;
A
#
# COMPACT_ATOMS: atom_id res chain seq x y z
N MET A 1 0.09 5.29 -27.79
CA MET A 1 0.02 3.90 -28.28
C MET A 1 -0.79 3.14 -27.26
N ASP A 2 -1.76 2.34 -27.70
CA ASP A 2 -2.64 1.63 -26.78
C ASP A 2 -1.84 0.54 -26.05
N ASN A 3 -1.34 0.86 -24.86
CA ASN A 3 -0.46 -0.02 -24.11
C ASN A 3 -1.20 -1.23 -23.51
N SER A 4 -2.51 -1.33 -23.71
CA SER A 4 -3.37 -2.41 -23.21
C SER A 4 -3.11 -3.76 -23.91
N GLU A 5 -2.93 -3.77 -25.23
CA GLU A 5 -2.56 -4.98 -25.98
C GLU A 5 -1.20 -5.55 -25.52
N ASN A 6 -0.24 -4.65 -25.24
CA ASN A 6 1.05 -5.05 -24.70
C ASN A 6 0.92 -5.60 -23.26
N LEU A 7 0.05 -5.01 -22.44
CA LEU A 7 -0.20 -5.49 -21.08
C LEU A 7 -0.85 -6.88 -21.06
N GLN A 8 -1.80 -7.15 -21.95
CA GLN A 8 -2.42 -8.47 -22.08
C GLN A 8 -1.39 -9.54 -22.47
N LEU A 9 -0.54 -9.25 -23.47
CA LEU A 9 0.53 -10.16 -23.88
C LEU A 9 1.53 -10.44 -22.75
N LEU A 10 1.87 -9.42 -21.93
CA LEU A 10 2.73 -9.60 -20.77
C LEU A 10 2.06 -10.46 -19.69
N LEU A 11 0.77 -10.25 -19.45
CA LEU A 11 -0.01 -11.02 -18.50
C LEU A 11 -0.11 -12.50 -18.90
N ASP A 12 -0.32 -12.80 -20.17
CA ASP A 12 -0.41 -14.18 -20.67
C ASP A 12 0.93 -14.93 -20.52
N ASN A 13 2.05 -14.21 -20.40
CA ASN A 13 3.41 -14.77 -20.29
C ASN A 13 4.06 -14.62 -18.91
N ILE A 14 3.36 -14.05 -17.93
CA ILE A 14 3.90 -13.68 -16.60
C ILE A 14 4.45 -14.88 -15.81
N ASP A 15 3.90 -16.08 -16.04
CA ASP A 15 4.30 -17.30 -15.33
C ASP A 15 5.70 -17.79 -15.78
N ASN A 16 6.26 -17.18 -16.83
CA ASN A 16 7.66 -17.34 -17.22
C ASN A 16 8.52 -16.24 -16.60
N ASP A 17 9.73 -16.54 -16.13
CA ASP A 17 10.67 -15.57 -15.52
C ASP A 17 10.83 -14.27 -16.34
N VAL A 18 10.90 -14.41 -17.66
CA VAL A 18 11.02 -13.27 -18.59
C VAL A 18 9.75 -12.40 -18.59
N GLY A 19 8.57 -13.01 -18.52
CA GLY A 19 7.30 -12.28 -18.42
C GLY A 19 7.14 -11.59 -17.07
N TYR A 20 7.55 -12.25 -15.98
CA TYR A 20 7.55 -11.69 -14.63
C TYR A 20 8.43 -10.43 -14.51
N ILE A 21 9.63 -10.44 -15.07
CA ILE A 21 10.51 -9.26 -15.07
C ILE A 21 9.89 -8.13 -15.90
N LYS A 22 9.35 -8.43 -17.08
CA LYS A 22 8.76 -7.43 -17.96
C LYS A 22 7.49 -6.80 -17.40
N ILE A 23 6.60 -7.58 -16.77
CA ILE A 23 5.38 -7.03 -16.16
C ILE A 23 5.73 -6.07 -15.02
N ARG A 24 6.81 -6.35 -14.27
CA ARG A 24 7.26 -5.46 -13.21
C ARG A 24 7.87 -4.17 -13.73
N GLN A 25 8.69 -4.25 -14.78
CA GLN A 25 9.18 -3.06 -15.47
C GLN A 25 8.02 -2.21 -15.99
N TYR A 26 6.99 -2.86 -16.55
CA TYR A 26 5.78 -2.20 -17.01
C TYR A 26 5.03 -1.51 -15.85
N GLY A 27 4.78 -2.22 -14.74
CA GLY A 27 4.08 -1.68 -13.57
C GLY A 27 4.78 -0.47 -12.94
N ARG A 28 6.11 -0.48 -12.89
CA ARG A 28 6.88 0.70 -12.45
C ARG A 28 6.68 1.90 -13.37
N ASN A 29 6.75 1.69 -14.68
CA ASN A 29 6.77 2.78 -15.67
C ASN A 29 5.38 3.32 -16.02
N TYR A 30 4.36 2.47 -16.05
CA TYR A 30 3.05 2.81 -16.63
C TYR A 30 1.87 2.48 -15.70
N GLY A 31 2.08 1.66 -14.66
CA GLY A 31 0.98 1.09 -13.87
C GLY A 31 0.12 0.11 -14.67
N PHE A 32 -0.92 -0.44 -14.04
CA PHE A 32 -1.78 -1.45 -14.68
C PHE A 32 -3.14 -0.90 -15.14
N HIS A 33 -3.26 0.42 -15.25
CA HIS A 33 -4.38 1.20 -15.83
C HIS A 33 -5.73 1.09 -15.10
N ASN A 34 -6.26 -0.11 -14.89
CA ASN A 34 -7.60 -0.33 -14.36
C ASN A 34 -7.65 -1.50 -13.36
N ILE A 35 -8.78 -1.59 -12.65
CA ILE A 35 -9.00 -2.60 -11.61
C ILE A 35 -8.97 -4.03 -12.15
N TYR A 36 -9.39 -4.25 -13.40
CA TYR A 36 -9.42 -5.57 -14.02
C TYR A 36 -8.01 -6.14 -14.18
N TYR A 37 -7.10 -5.38 -14.80
CA TYR A 37 -5.71 -5.78 -14.93
C TYR A 37 -5.00 -5.86 -13.58
N ARG A 38 -5.25 -4.90 -12.68
CA ARG A 38 -4.69 -4.95 -11.31
C ARG A 38 -5.09 -6.22 -10.60
N ARG A 39 -6.35 -6.65 -10.68
CA ARG A 39 -6.79 -7.90 -10.06
C ARG A 39 -5.99 -9.09 -10.56
N LEU A 40 -5.86 -9.25 -11.87
CA LEU A 40 -5.13 -10.38 -12.45
C LEU A 40 -3.63 -10.32 -12.12
N ILE A 41 -3.03 -9.14 -12.23
CA ILE A 41 -1.57 -8.97 -12.09
C ILE A 41 -1.16 -8.97 -10.63
N TRP A 42 -1.84 -8.26 -9.73
CA TRP A 42 -1.50 -8.24 -8.30
C TRP A 42 -1.62 -9.63 -7.68
N THR A 43 -2.66 -10.40 -8.02
CA THR A 43 -2.80 -11.79 -7.58
C THR A 43 -1.56 -12.61 -7.97
N LYS A 44 -1.09 -12.46 -9.21
CA LYS A 44 0.09 -13.18 -9.69
C LYS A 44 1.41 -12.67 -9.11
N LEU A 45 1.58 -11.34 -8.97
CA LEU A 45 2.78 -10.72 -8.37
C LEU A 45 2.95 -11.12 -6.90
N LEU A 46 1.85 -11.20 -6.16
CA LEU A 46 1.87 -11.61 -4.76
C LEU A 46 2.01 -13.13 -4.59
N GLY A 47 1.93 -13.90 -5.69
CA GLY A 47 1.91 -15.37 -5.63
C GLY A 47 0.72 -15.92 -4.83
N ILE A 48 -0.33 -15.11 -4.66
CA ILE A 48 -1.51 -15.49 -3.90
C ILE A 48 -2.40 -16.34 -4.81
N ASN A 49 -2.36 -17.65 -4.61
CA ASN A 49 -3.35 -18.53 -5.22
C ASN A 49 -4.59 -18.64 -4.32
N HIS A 50 -5.70 -19.10 -4.88
CA HIS A 50 -7.07 -18.99 -4.37
C HIS A 50 -7.38 -19.66 -3.01
N GLN A 51 -6.41 -20.19 -2.25
CA GLN A 51 -6.74 -21.00 -1.08
C GLN A 51 -5.76 -20.79 0.08
N LEU A 52 -6.29 -20.27 1.19
CA LEU A 52 -5.61 -20.23 2.49
C LEU A 52 -6.06 -21.42 3.34
N PRO A 53 -5.19 -22.00 4.17
CA PRO A 53 -5.59 -23.05 5.09
C PRO A 53 -6.65 -22.52 6.07
N TYR A 54 -7.78 -23.22 6.21
CA TYR A 54 -8.72 -22.95 7.30
C TYR A 54 -8.02 -23.16 8.64
N GLN A 55 -8.01 -22.12 9.47
CA GLN A 55 -7.55 -22.18 10.85
C GLN A 55 -8.73 -21.87 11.77
N GLU A 56 -8.85 -22.63 12.86
CA GLU A 56 -9.84 -22.32 13.89
C GLU A 56 -9.58 -20.92 14.43
N LYS A 57 -10.65 -20.14 14.51
CA LYS A 57 -10.57 -18.74 14.92
C LYS A 57 -10.31 -18.65 16.41
N GLU A 58 -9.11 -18.22 16.78
CA GLU A 58 -8.84 -17.79 18.15
C GLU A 58 -9.53 -16.45 18.45
N LYS A 59 -9.66 -16.12 19.73
CA LYS A 59 -10.23 -14.83 20.13
C LYS A 59 -9.26 -13.70 19.77
N CYS A 60 -9.66 -12.80 18.89
CA CYS A 60 -8.89 -11.57 18.66
C CYS A 60 -8.91 -10.70 19.92
N LEU A 61 -7.74 -10.49 20.52
CA LEU A 61 -7.59 -9.63 21.71
C LEU A 61 -7.70 -8.14 21.38
N GLN A 62 -7.65 -7.78 20.09
CA GLN A 62 -7.55 -6.41 19.59
C GLN A 62 -8.86 -5.93 18.94
N TYR A 63 -9.93 -6.71 19.09
CA TYR A 63 -11.24 -6.51 18.45
C TYR A 63 -11.80 -5.10 18.63
N ASP A 64 -11.76 -4.54 19.86
CA ASP A 64 -12.35 -3.22 20.14
C ASP A 64 -11.61 -2.09 19.40
N GLN A 65 -10.29 -2.20 19.25
CA GLN A 65 -9.49 -1.23 18.51
C GLN A 65 -9.77 -1.34 17.00
N LEU A 66 -9.83 -2.57 16.48
CA LEU A 66 -10.20 -2.83 15.09
C LEU A 66 -11.59 -2.26 14.76
N LEU A 67 -12.57 -2.49 15.63
CA LEU A 67 -13.95 -2.05 15.43
C LEU A 67 -14.03 -0.51 15.32
N LYS A 68 -13.36 0.22 16.21
CA LYS A 68 -13.31 1.69 16.17
C LYS A 68 -12.73 2.20 14.86
N ASP A 69 -11.67 1.56 14.38
CA ASP A 69 -10.95 1.96 13.16
C ASP A 69 -11.74 1.66 11.89
N VAL A 70 -12.38 0.49 11.85
CA VAL A 70 -13.29 0.12 10.77
C VAL A 70 -14.49 1.06 10.70
N HIS A 71 -15.06 1.50 11.83
CA HIS A 71 -16.18 2.45 11.81
C HIS A 71 -15.84 3.79 11.16
N ARG A 72 -14.58 4.23 11.24
CA ARG A 72 -14.11 5.50 10.63
C ARG A 72 -13.50 5.34 9.24
N SER A 73 -13.31 4.11 8.75
CA SER A 73 -12.67 3.84 7.45
C SER A 73 -13.60 4.07 6.26
N LEU A 74 -13.04 4.00 5.04
CA LEU A 74 -13.71 4.10 3.73
C LEU A 74 -14.41 5.44 3.43
N ASN A 75 -14.47 6.36 4.38
CA ASN A 75 -15.07 7.69 4.22
C ASN A 75 -14.23 8.63 3.33
N THR A 76 -12.93 8.36 3.22
CA THR A 76 -12.00 9.19 2.47
C THR A 76 -11.98 8.81 0.99
N ILE A 77 -12.06 7.52 0.67
CA ILE A 77 -11.93 7.03 -0.71
C ILE A 77 -13.12 7.51 -1.56
N SER A 78 -12.86 8.40 -2.50
CA SER A 78 -13.85 9.11 -3.30
C SER A 78 -14.80 8.21 -4.09
N GLN A 79 -14.33 7.04 -4.52
CA GLN A 79 -15.12 6.05 -5.25
C GLN A 79 -16.13 5.29 -4.38
N VAL A 80 -15.95 5.26 -3.06
CA VAL A 80 -16.80 4.47 -2.13
C VAL A 80 -17.38 5.27 -0.96
N LYS A 81 -16.95 6.52 -0.74
CA LYS A 81 -17.43 7.34 0.40
C LYS A 81 -18.94 7.60 0.41
N ASN A 82 -19.56 7.64 -0.78
CA ASN A 82 -21.01 7.86 -0.95
C ASN A 82 -21.77 6.57 -1.22
N PHE A 83 -21.13 5.43 -1.01
CA PHE A 83 -21.70 4.16 -1.33
C PHE A 83 -22.80 3.82 -0.32
N LYS A 84 -24.02 3.56 -0.80
CA LYS A 84 -25.21 3.46 0.07
C LYS A 84 -25.03 2.38 1.13
N GLU A 85 -24.21 1.39 0.85
CA GLU A 85 -23.96 0.30 1.76
C GLU A 85 -22.49 0.18 2.17
N ILE A 86 -21.82 1.31 2.38
CA ILE A 86 -20.48 1.39 3.00
C ILE A 86 -20.35 0.59 4.30
N ASP A 87 -21.41 0.51 5.12
CA ASP A 87 -21.41 -0.28 6.37
C ASP A 87 -21.23 -1.78 6.14
N GLN A 88 -21.58 -2.25 4.95
CA GLN A 88 -21.36 -3.62 4.52
C GLN A 88 -19.89 -3.90 4.24
N LEU A 89 -19.25 -2.99 3.51
CA LEU A 89 -17.82 -3.04 3.24
C LEU A 89 -17.04 -2.95 4.56
N ARG A 90 -17.48 -2.11 5.50
CA ARG A 90 -16.91 -2.05 6.86
C ARG A 90 -17.05 -3.37 7.59
N LYS A 91 -18.23 -3.99 7.57
CA LYS A 91 -18.41 -5.27 8.25
C LYS A 91 -17.56 -6.38 7.61
N CYS A 92 -17.44 -6.39 6.28
CA CYS A 92 -16.51 -7.28 5.58
C CYS A 92 -15.05 -7.02 5.97
N LEU A 93 -14.64 -5.75 6.02
CA LEU A 93 -13.30 -5.34 6.45
C LEU A 93 -13.03 -5.79 7.90
N MET A 94 -14.01 -5.68 8.78
CA MET A 94 -13.92 -6.16 10.16
C MET A 94 -13.71 -7.68 10.19
N ASP A 95 -14.50 -8.45 9.45
CA ASP A 95 -14.39 -9.92 9.40
C ASP A 95 -12.99 -10.35 8.91
N VAL A 96 -12.43 -9.63 7.93
CA VAL A 96 -11.07 -9.86 7.40
C VAL A 96 -10.00 -9.53 8.44
N LEU A 97 -10.02 -8.33 9.03
CA LEU A 97 -9.03 -7.91 10.03
C LEU A 97 -9.06 -8.82 11.27
N ASP A 98 -10.25 -9.08 11.79
CA ASP A 98 -10.45 -9.96 12.93
C ASP A 98 -9.87 -11.36 12.64
N SER A 99 -10.08 -11.89 11.44
CA SER A 99 -9.49 -13.18 11.04
C SER A 99 -7.96 -13.15 10.99
N ILE A 100 -7.35 -12.07 10.46
CA ILE A 100 -5.88 -11.92 10.42
C ILE A 100 -5.29 -11.92 11.84
N PHE A 101 -5.84 -11.08 12.74
CA PHE A 101 -5.31 -10.92 14.08
C PHE A 101 -5.68 -12.06 15.04
N SER A 102 -6.72 -12.83 14.72
CA SER A 102 -6.98 -14.11 15.38
C SER A 102 -5.99 -15.21 14.98
N GLN A 103 -5.50 -15.22 13.73
CA GLN A 103 -4.59 -16.26 13.23
C GLN A 103 -3.12 -15.94 13.43
N CYS A 104 -2.79 -14.66 13.63
CA CYS A 104 -1.43 -14.18 13.84
C CYS A 104 -1.33 -13.51 15.23
N PRO A 105 -1.31 -14.28 16.34
CA PRO A 105 -1.33 -13.71 17.69
C PRO A 105 -0.08 -12.89 18.04
N ASN A 106 1.02 -13.08 17.30
CA ASN A 106 2.23 -12.27 17.45
C ASN A 106 2.08 -10.85 16.87
N PHE A 107 1.11 -10.61 16.01
CA PHE A 107 0.89 -9.30 15.42
C PHE A 107 0.11 -8.38 16.36
N SER A 108 0.71 -7.23 16.66
CA SER A 108 0.10 -6.08 17.31
C SER A 108 -0.44 -5.12 16.25
N TYR A 109 -1.75 -4.92 16.24
CA TYR A 109 -2.42 -4.01 15.34
C TYR A 109 -1.97 -2.57 15.59
N TYR A 110 -1.52 -1.90 14.53
CA TYR A 110 -1.32 -0.45 14.52
C TYR A 110 -2.47 0.24 13.77
N GLN A 111 -2.81 1.45 14.21
CA GLN A 111 -3.81 2.27 13.55
C GLN A 111 -3.37 2.65 12.13
N GLY A 112 -4.09 2.14 11.14
CA GLY A 112 -3.84 2.40 9.72
C GLY A 112 -3.82 1.14 8.87
N TYR A 113 -3.59 -0.04 9.48
CA TYR A 113 -3.58 -1.29 8.72
C TYR A 113 -4.94 -1.60 8.06
N HIS A 114 -6.05 -1.14 8.64
CA HIS A 114 -7.37 -1.26 8.02
C HIS A 114 -7.48 -0.53 6.67
N ASP A 115 -6.74 0.57 6.46
CA ASP A 115 -6.73 1.29 5.18
C ASP A 115 -5.97 0.46 4.12
N VAL A 116 -4.87 -0.20 4.51
CA VAL A 116 -4.14 -1.16 3.64
C VAL A 116 -5.07 -2.28 3.20
N VAL A 117 -5.76 -2.92 4.15
CA VAL A 117 -6.69 -4.02 3.87
C VAL A 117 -7.87 -3.54 3.02
N SER A 118 -8.34 -2.31 3.22
CA SER A 118 -9.43 -1.72 2.42
C SER A 118 -9.05 -1.65 0.94
N ILE A 119 -7.84 -1.21 0.58
CA ILE A 119 -7.39 -1.15 -0.81
C ILE A 119 -7.32 -2.53 -1.44
N LEU A 120 -6.77 -3.51 -0.72
CA LEU A 120 -6.69 -4.89 -1.19
C LEU A 120 -8.08 -5.48 -1.47
N ILE A 121 -9.04 -5.30 -0.57
CA ILE A 121 -10.43 -5.76 -0.77
C ILE A 121 -11.07 -5.03 -1.96
N LEU A 122 -10.89 -3.71 -2.06
CA LEU A 122 -11.50 -2.91 -3.13
C LEU A 122 -10.99 -3.33 -4.51
N VAL A 123 -9.69 -3.63 -4.66
CA VAL A 123 -9.07 -4.00 -5.94
C VAL A 123 -9.28 -5.49 -6.27
N LEU A 124 -8.92 -6.37 -5.33
CA LEU A 124 -8.88 -7.82 -5.55
C LEU A 124 -10.22 -8.52 -5.30
N GLY A 125 -11.15 -7.85 -4.61
CA GLY A 125 -12.35 -8.48 -4.05
C GLY A 125 -12.08 -9.10 -2.68
N VAL A 126 -13.12 -9.57 -1.99
CA VAL A 126 -13.04 -10.00 -0.58
C VAL A 126 -12.10 -11.19 -0.38
N GLU A 127 -12.26 -12.24 -1.18
CA GLU A 127 -11.46 -13.47 -1.04
C GLU A 127 -9.98 -13.19 -1.27
N GLN A 128 -9.63 -12.75 -2.48
CA GLN A 128 -8.23 -12.46 -2.83
C GLN A 128 -7.66 -11.30 -2.02
N GLY A 129 -8.48 -10.32 -1.63
CA GLY A 129 -8.09 -9.23 -0.76
C GLY A 129 -7.71 -9.71 0.64
N TYR A 130 -8.41 -10.69 1.21
CA TYR A 130 -8.03 -11.32 2.47
C TYR A 130 -6.69 -12.06 2.37
N ILE A 131 -6.50 -12.85 1.30
CA ILE A 131 -5.24 -13.57 1.07
C ILE A 131 -4.08 -12.58 0.92
N ALA A 132 -4.28 -11.55 0.10
CA ALA A 132 -3.32 -10.48 -0.08
C ALA A 132 -3.04 -9.74 1.22
N ALA A 133 -4.04 -9.53 2.08
CA ALA A 133 -3.88 -8.84 3.35
C ALA A 133 -3.05 -9.66 4.35
N ILE A 134 -3.20 -10.99 4.40
CA ILE A 134 -2.30 -11.82 5.20
C ILE A 134 -0.89 -11.76 4.64
N TYR A 135 -0.74 -11.88 3.33
CA TYR A 135 0.55 -11.80 2.66
C TYR A 135 1.24 -10.46 2.94
N ALA A 136 0.50 -9.35 2.80
CA ALA A 136 1.01 -8.01 3.07
C ALA A 136 1.42 -7.83 4.52
N ALA A 137 0.65 -8.38 5.49
CA ALA A 137 1.01 -8.35 6.90
C ALA A 137 2.35 -9.05 7.16
N GLN A 138 2.59 -10.19 6.51
CA GLN A 138 3.78 -11.01 6.72
C GLN A 138 5.03 -10.53 5.98
N ASN A 139 4.86 -9.79 4.87
CA ASN A 139 5.97 -9.44 3.98
C ASN A 139 6.20 -7.92 3.87
N PHE A 140 5.15 -7.11 3.81
CA PHE A 140 5.27 -5.67 3.54
C PHE A 140 5.06 -4.79 4.76
N PHE A 141 4.31 -5.26 5.76
CA PHE A 141 3.97 -4.48 6.95
C PHE A 141 4.38 -5.18 8.24
N LYS A 142 5.13 -6.28 8.15
CA LYS A 142 5.51 -7.14 9.28
C LYS A 142 6.20 -6.37 10.39
N ASP A 143 7.18 -5.53 10.05
CA ASP A 143 7.92 -4.74 11.03
C ASP A 143 6.97 -3.91 11.91
N TYR A 144 5.96 -3.28 11.33
CA TYR A 144 5.01 -2.43 12.07
C TYR A 144 4.00 -3.23 12.91
N LEU A 145 3.83 -4.51 12.60
CA LEU A 145 2.93 -5.42 13.29
C LEU A 145 3.66 -6.23 14.39
N ASP A 146 4.95 -6.50 14.24
CA ASP A 146 5.70 -7.45 15.07
C ASP A 146 6.75 -6.77 15.96
N GLN A 147 6.99 -5.47 15.77
CA GLN A 147 8.00 -4.70 16.51
C GLN A 147 7.41 -3.39 17.03
N GLU A 148 8.10 -2.76 17.98
CA GLU A 148 7.75 -1.42 18.46
C GLU A 148 7.83 -0.40 17.30
N LEU A 149 6.77 0.39 17.14
CA LEU A 149 6.63 1.33 16.04
C LEU A 149 7.79 2.34 15.98
N ALA A 150 8.27 2.82 17.13
CA ALA A 150 9.39 3.74 17.20
C ALA A 150 10.66 3.11 16.59
N THR A 151 10.98 1.88 16.97
CA THR A 151 12.15 1.14 16.47
C THR A 151 12.14 0.97 14.95
N THR A 152 10.96 0.87 14.34
CA THR A 152 10.82 0.63 12.90
C THR A 152 10.73 1.93 12.08
N ILE A 153 10.08 2.97 12.59
CA ILE A 153 9.81 4.21 11.88
C ILE A 153 10.95 5.24 11.99
N ILE A 154 11.64 5.30 13.14
CA ILE A 154 12.74 6.25 13.36
C ILE A 154 13.81 6.17 12.25
N PRO A 155 14.41 5.00 11.96
CA PRO A 155 15.42 4.91 10.90
C PRO A 155 14.87 5.23 9.51
N GLN A 156 13.56 5.00 9.27
CA GLN A 156 12.93 5.30 7.98
C GLN A 156 12.82 6.79 7.71
N TYR A 157 12.31 7.59 8.65
CA TYR A 157 12.24 9.04 8.43
C TYR A 157 13.64 9.69 8.48
N GLN A 158 14.60 9.10 9.22
CA GLN A 158 16.00 9.55 9.21
C GLN A 158 16.61 9.36 7.83
N PHE A 159 16.34 8.22 7.19
CA PHE A 159 16.75 7.97 5.81
C PHE A 159 16.15 9.01 4.85
N ILE A 160 14.83 9.24 4.94
CA ILE A 160 14.12 10.21 4.09
C ILE A 160 14.74 11.60 4.25
N ARG A 161 14.95 12.07 5.48
CA ARG A 161 15.56 13.38 5.76
C ARG A 161 16.96 13.49 5.15
N ASN A 162 17.81 12.48 5.36
CA ASN A 162 19.18 12.52 4.85
C ASN A 162 19.26 12.44 3.33
N LEU A 163 18.37 11.67 2.70
CA LEU A 163 18.19 11.68 1.25
C LEU A 163 17.81 13.09 0.75
N LEU A 164 16.84 13.75 1.39
CA LEU A 164 16.42 15.11 1.01
C LEU A 164 17.54 16.14 1.22
N LEU A 165 18.32 16.04 2.30
CA LEU A 165 19.50 16.88 2.52
C LEU A 165 20.52 16.71 1.40
N ARG A 166 20.85 15.47 1.02
CA ARG A 166 21.79 15.20 -0.09
C ARG A 166 21.27 15.72 -1.41
N TYR A 167 20.01 15.45 -1.74
CA TYR A 167 19.37 15.95 -2.95
C TYR A 167 19.37 17.49 -3.00
N SER A 168 19.06 18.15 -1.89
CA SER A 168 19.07 19.62 -1.81
C SER A 168 20.45 20.22 -2.10
N ARG A 169 21.53 19.57 -1.65
CA ARG A 169 22.91 19.99 -1.93
C ARG A 169 23.27 19.79 -3.39
N ASP A 170 23.00 18.60 -3.93
CA ASP A 170 23.29 18.25 -5.33
C ASP A 170 22.56 19.14 -6.34
N THR A 171 21.35 19.57 -6.00
CA THR A 171 20.52 20.44 -6.86
C THR A 171 20.61 21.91 -6.51
N SER A 172 21.40 22.27 -5.47
CA SER A 172 21.45 23.63 -4.91
C SER A 172 20.07 24.19 -4.52
N ASN A 173 19.12 23.33 -4.15
CA ASN A 173 17.80 23.77 -3.67
C ASN A 173 17.91 24.27 -2.22
N LYS A 174 18.00 25.60 -2.08
CA LYS A 174 18.17 26.28 -0.78
C LYS A 174 16.97 26.09 0.15
N LYS A 175 15.74 26.14 -0.38
CA LYS A 175 14.51 26.03 0.42
C LYS A 175 14.42 24.65 1.06
N LEU A 176 14.55 23.58 0.27
CA LEU A 176 14.56 22.22 0.78
C LEU A 176 15.70 21.98 1.78
N ASN A 177 16.87 22.56 1.53
CA ASN A 177 18.01 22.45 2.44
C ASN A 177 17.68 23.08 3.81
N GLN A 178 17.11 24.29 3.82
CA GLN A 178 16.68 24.98 5.05
C GLN A 178 15.62 24.16 5.79
N LEU A 179 14.57 23.70 5.08
CA LEU A 179 13.52 22.85 5.65
C LEU A 179 14.10 21.63 6.35
N MET A 180 14.96 20.86 5.67
CA MET A 180 15.49 19.61 6.22
C MET A 180 16.57 19.83 7.28
N THR A 181 17.17 21.02 7.34
CA THR A 181 18.09 21.37 8.43
C THR A 181 17.31 21.58 9.72
N ILE A 182 16.15 22.26 9.65
CA ILE A 182 15.31 22.57 10.81
C ILE A 182 14.44 21.37 11.22
N ILE A 183 13.86 20.67 10.25
CA ILE A 183 12.97 19.52 10.51
C ILE A 183 13.83 18.28 10.71
N GLU A 184 14.18 18.01 11.96
CA GLU A 184 14.97 16.82 12.34
C GLU A 184 14.17 15.51 12.15
N HIS A 185 12.86 15.58 12.39
CA HIS A 185 11.96 14.42 12.34
C HIS A 185 10.75 14.73 11.44
N PRO A 186 10.78 14.37 10.14
CA PRO A 186 9.66 14.64 9.22
C PRO A 186 8.51 13.65 9.44
N THR A 187 7.87 13.68 10.61
CA THR A 187 6.83 12.71 11.04
C THR A 187 5.58 12.70 10.16
N CYS A 188 5.38 13.70 9.30
CA CYS A 188 4.30 13.71 8.30
C CYS A 188 4.32 12.49 7.35
N VAL A 189 5.48 11.84 7.17
CA VAL A 189 5.62 10.67 6.27
C VAL A 189 5.15 9.37 6.90
N ILE A 190 4.96 9.32 8.23
CA ILE A 190 4.59 8.11 8.96
C ILE A 190 3.31 7.47 8.40
N PRO A 191 2.17 8.19 8.25
CA PRO A 191 0.97 7.60 7.67
C PRO A 191 1.19 7.10 6.23
N TRP A 192 2.07 7.74 5.45
CA TRP A 192 2.36 7.34 4.08
C TRP A 192 3.10 6.00 4.02
N ILE A 193 4.10 5.83 4.89
CA ILE A 193 4.87 4.59 5.03
C ILE A 193 3.96 3.46 5.51
N LEU A 194 3.21 3.71 6.60
CA LEU A 194 2.40 2.68 7.25
C LEU A 194 1.26 2.19 6.36
N THR A 195 0.73 3.06 5.50
CA THR A 195 -0.45 2.70 4.70
C THR A 195 -0.19 2.66 3.21
N TRP A 196 1.06 2.86 2.77
CA TRP A 196 1.40 3.08 1.36
C TRP A 196 0.48 4.10 0.71
N PHE A 197 0.36 5.26 1.36
CA PHE A 197 -0.52 6.39 1.00
C PHE A 197 -2.03 6.10 1.01
N SER A 198 -2.48 4.89 1.36
CA SER A 198 -3.90 4.52 1.35
C SER A 198 -4.76 5.33 2.32
N HIS A 199 -4.16 5.82 3.41
CA HIS A 199 -4.82 6.72 4.35
C HIS A 199 -4.84 8.18 3.87
N SER A 200 -3.82 8.59 3.12
CA SER A 200 -3.52 10.00 2.86
C SER A 200 -4.04 10.52 1.54
N LEU A 201 -4.31 9.63 0.58
CA LEU A 201 -4.93 9.98 -0.71
C LEU A 201 -6.38 9.54 -0.73
N ASP A 202 -7.23 10.26 -1.47
CA ASP A 202 -8.67 9.99 -1.56
C ASP A 202 -9.07 9.27 -2.86
N ASN A 203 -8.22 9.26 -3.88
CA ASN A 203 -8.53 8.68 -5.17
C ASN A 203 -7.97 7.26 -5.28
N LEU A 204 -8.85 6.27 -5.39
CA LEU A 204 -8.48 4.86 -5.51
C LEU A 204 -7.55 4.59 -6.70
N ASN A 205 -7.67 5.31 -7.81
CA ASN A 205 -6.80 5.11 -8.96
C ASN A 205 -5.37 5.57 -8.68
N ASP A 206 -5.20 6.70 -7.98
CA ASP A 206 -3.90 7.24 -7.61
C ASP A 206 -3.23 6.34 -6.56
N ILE A 207 -4.00 5.89 -5.56
CA ILE A 207 -3.54 4.90 -4.56
C ILE A 207 -3.12 3.60 -5.27
N SER A 208 -3.98 3.07 -6.13
CA SER A 208 -3.68 1.82 -6.85
C SER A 208 -2.46 1.97 -7.76
N ARG A 209 -2.23 3.14 -8.36
CA ARG A 209 -1.03 3.41 -9.17
C ARG A 209 0.25 3.42 -8.34
N ILE A 210 0.20 3.93 -7.10
CA ILE A 210 1.31 3.81 -6.13
C ILE A 210 1.56 2.35 -5.79
N TRP A 211 0.52 1.56 -5.55
CA TRP A 211 0.64 0.14 -5.25
C TRP A 211 1.17 -0.66 -6.44
N ASP A 212 0.75 -0.36 -7.67
CA ASP A 212 1.31 -0.93 -8.91
C ASP A 212 2.84 -0.74 -8.94
N PHE A 213 3.30 0.48 -8.60
CA PHE A 213 4.72 0.79 -8.51
C PHE A 213 5.40 -0.01 -7.39
N LEU A 214 4.87 0.02 -6.16
CA LEU A 214 5.50 -0.58 -4.98
C LEU A 214 5.57 -2.12 -5.05
N PHE A 215 4.52 -2.80 -5.52
CA PHE A 215 4.57 -4.24 -5.80
C PHE A 215 5.61 -4.60 -6.85
N CYS A 216 5.91 -3.67 -7.76
CA CYS A 216 6.96 -3.83 -8.74
C CYS A 216 8.31 -3.29 -8.27
N SER A 217 8.51 -2.94 -6.99
CA SER A 217 9.69 -2.24 -6.47
C SER A 217 10.26 -2.86 -5.20
N GLN A 218 11.45 -2.41 -4.78
CA GLN A 218 12.09 -2.91 -3.57
C GLN A 218 11.30 -2.41 -2.35
N GLN A 219 11.41 -3.07 -1.19
CA GLN A 219 10.60 -2.66 -0.05
C GLN A 219 10.96 -1.26 0.48
N ASN A 220 12.23 -0.86 0.37
CA ASN A 220 12.67 0.50 0.69
C ASN A 220 12.19 1.58 -0.32
N SER A 221 11.58 1.21 -1.45
CA SER A 221 11.07 2.16 -2.45
C SER A 221 10.03 3.13 -1.90
N ILE A 222 9.27 2.72 -0.88
CA ILE A 222 8.33 3.61 -0.16
C ILE A 222 9.05 4.83 0.46
N LEU A 223 10.30 4.67 0.90
CA LEU A 223 11.08 5.76 1.49
C LEU A 223 11.47 6.80 0.44
N TYR A 224 11.95 6.33 -0.71
CA TYR A 224 12.25 7.19 -1.85
C TYR A 224 10.99 7.89 -2.36
N LEU A 225 9.86 7.19 -2.37
CA LEU A 225 8.57 7.74 -2.77
C LEU A 225 8.13 8.89 -1.85
N CYS A 226 8.25 8.71 -0.53
CA CYS A 226 7.97 9.77 0.44
C CYS A 226 8.87 11.00 0.23
N ALA A 227 10.17 10.79 -0.02
CA ALA A 227 11.09 11.87 -0.31
C ALA A 227 10.73 12.59 -1.63
N ALA A 228 10.43 11.85 -2.69
CA ALA A 228 10.02 12.42 -3.97
C ALA A 228 8.74 13.24 -3.86
N PHE A 229 7.77 12.77 -3.06
CA PHE A 229 6.54 13.52 -2.77
C PHE A 229 6.86 14.89 -2.14
N ILE A 230 7.72 14.91 -1.11
CA ILE A 230 8.16 16.16 -0.48
C ILE A 230 8.85 17.07 -1.50
N VAL A 231 9.77 16.55 -2.32
CA VAL A 231 10.48 17.35 -3.33
C VAL A 231 9.53 17.99 -4.34
N ILE A 232 8.51 17.26 -4.83
CA ILE A 232 7.59 17.80 -5.83
C ILE A 232 6.71 18.92 -5.26
N HIS A 233 6.40 18.88 -3.97
CA HIS A 233 5.38 19.76 -3.37
C HIS A 233 5.91 20.79 -2.35
N HIS A 234 7.16 20.69 -1.89
CA HIS A 234 7.70 21.60 -0.87
C HIS A 234 7.80 23.06 -1.32
N GLU A 235 7.91 23.34 -2.63
CA GLU A 235 8.00 24.72 -3.13
C GLU A 235 6.73 25.53 -2.84
N ALA A 236 5.57 24.86 -2.80
CA ALA A 236 4.29 25.50 -2.48
C ALA A 236 4.05 25.68 -0.96
N LEU A 237 4.93 25.16 -0.10
CA LEU A 237 4.90 25.45 1.33
C LEU A 237 5.29 26.92 1.56
N ASP A 238 4.32 27.75 1.90
CA ASP A 238 4.52 29.15 2.28
C ASP A 238 4.86 29.21 3.77
N VAL A 239 6.15 29.39 4.09
CA VAL A 239 6.62 29.51 5.48
C VAL A 239 6.29 30.91 5.97
N ARG A 240 5.30 31.03 6.85
CA ARG A 240 4.84 32.33 7.35
C ARG A 240 5.56 32.73 8.63
N ASP A 241 5.90 31.73 9.44
CA ASP A 241 6.58 31.89 10.71
C ASP A 241 7.69 30.85 10.85
N GLU A 242 8.95 31.30 10.89
CA GLU A 242 10.11 30.42 11.07
C GLU A 242 10.08 29.68 12.41
N ASP A 243 9.48 30.29 13.44
CA ASP A 243 9.35 29.68 14.78
C ASP A 243 8.33 28.53 14.78
N ASN A 244 7.39 28.49 13.83
CA ASN A 244 6.38 27.44 13.68
C ASN A 244 6.59 26.56 12.43
N LEU A 245 7.77 26.62 11.81
CA LEU A 245 8.04 25.90 10.56
C LEU A 245 7.72 24.40 10.61
N ILE A 246 8.02 23.75 11.74
CA ILE A 246 7.77 22.31 11.94
C ILE A 246 6.27 22.03 11.86
N GLY A 247 5.45 22.85 12.52
CA GLY A 247 4.00 22.73 12.52
C GLY A 247 3.41 22.96 11.13
N GLU A 248 3.84 24.03 10.45
CA GLU A 248 3.39 24.36 9.09
C GLU A 248 3.75 23.25 8.09
N PHE A 249 4.97 22.72 8.16
CA PHE A 249 5.41 21.61 7.32
C PHE A 249 4.57 20.34 7.57
N GLN A 250 4.34 20.00 8.84
CA GLN A 250 3.52 18.84 9.18
C GLN A 250 2.08 19.01 8.68
N GLU A 251 1.46 20.16 8.92
CA GLU A 251 0.08 20.42 8.52
C GLU A 251 -0.09 20.42 7.00
N TYR A 252 0.87 20.97 6.27
CA TYR A 252 0.87 20.99 4.81
C TYR A 252 0.87 19.57 4.23
N PHE A 253 1.76 18.70 4.73
CA PHE A 253 1.90 17.34 4.22
C PHE A 253 0.92 16.32 4.80
N GLN A 254 0.25 16.60 5.92
CA GLN A 254 -0.81 15.70 6.44
C GLN A 254 -2.06 15.71 5.57
N ASN A 255 -2.39 16.84 4.94
CA ASN A 255 -3.65 17.03 4.20
C ASN A 255 -3.45 17.03 2.68
N LEU A 256 -2.93 15.93 2.13
CA LEU A 256 -2.58 15.81 0.70
C LEU A 256 -3.76 16.04 -0.26
N ASN A 257 -5.00 15.79 0.19
CA ASN A 257 -6.20 15.96 -0.62
C ASN A 257 -6.76 17.40 -0.62
N ASN A 258 -6.14 18.34 0.11
CA ASN A 258 -6.56 19.72 0.08
C ASN A 258 -6.18 20.35 -1.27
N LYS A 259 -7.14 20.42 -2.19
CA LYS A 259 -6.95 20.95 -3.55
C LYS A 259 -6.59 22.43 -3.61
N GLU A 260 -6.85 23.20 -2.55
CA GLU A 260 -6.38 24.58 -2.46
C GLU A 260 -4.86 24.64 -2.26
N ARG A 261 -4.28 23.63 -1.59
CA ARG A 261 -2.83 23.50 -1.32
C ARG A 261 -2.11 22.72 -2.43
N ILE A 262 -2.62 21.53 -2.75
CA ILE A 262 -2.08 20.63 -3.79
C ILE A 262 -3.13 20.49 -4.89
N GLN A 263 -3.02 21.34 -5.91
CA GLN A 263 -3.96 21.36 -7.04
C GLN A 263 -3.90 20.08 -7.88
N ASP A 264 -2.68 19.55 -8.07
CA ASP A 264 -2.39 18.32 -8.80
C ASP A 264 -1.29 17.57 -8.04
N ILE A 265 -1.54 16.30 -7.71
CA ILE A 265 -0.59 15.42 -7.01
C ILE A 265 0.67 15.21 -7.87
N LYS A 266 0.58 15.32 -9.20
CA LYS A 266 1.69 15.07 -10.14
C LYS A 266 2.30 13.68 -9.95
N LEU A 267 1.46 12.67 -9.81
CA LEU A 267 1.85 11.33 -9.40
C LEU A 267 2.94 10.72 -10.29
N GLU A 268 2.83 10.80 -11.62
CA GLU A 268 3.86 10.25 -12.51
C GLU A 268 5.22 10.96 -12.36
N ASN A 269 5.24 12.26 -12.08
CA ASN A 269 6.50 12.98 -11.82
C ASN A 269 7.13 12.51 -10.51
N ILE A 270 6.31 12.28 -9.48
CA ILE A 270 6.76 11.71 -8.20
C ILE A 270 7.36 10.32 -8.42
N LEU A 271 6.68 9.46 -9.18
CA LEU A 271 7.17 8.10 -9.47
C LEU A 271 8.46 8.14 -10.28
N GLN A 272 8.56 8.99 -11.31
CA GLN A 272 9.81 9.18 -12.06
C GLN A 272 10.96 9.65 -11.18
N LEU A 273 10.73 10.63 -10.31
CA LEU A 273 11.74 11.12 -9.38
C LEU A 273 12.15 10.05 -8.35
N THR A 274 11.21 9.21 -7.92
CA THR A 274 11.47 8.04 -7.05
C THR A 274 12.48 7.10 -7.71
N GLN A 275 12.28 6.78 -9.00
CA GLN A 275 13.22 5.94 -9.76
C GLN A 275 14.60 6.60 -9.91
N GLN A 276 14.64 7.92 -10.12
CA GLN A 276 15.89 8.67 -10.16
C GLN A 276 16.62 8.60 -8.82
N PHE A 277 15.91 8.73 -7.70
CA PHE A 277 16.52 8.60 -6.38
C PHE A 277 17.10 7.22 -6.13
N GLU A 278 16.36 6.15 -6.41
CA GLU A 278 16.88 4.77 -6.27
C GLU A 278 18.12 4.51 -7.14
N SER A 279 18.18 5.13 -8.32
CA SER A 279 19.31 5.01 -9.23
C SER A 279 20.57 5.72 -8.69
N LYS A 280 20.40 6.93 -8.15
CA LYS A 280 21.49 7.84 -7.77
C LYS A 280 21.93 7.71 -6.31
N TYR A 281 20.98 7.58 -5.40
CA TYR A 281 21.20 7.62 -3.95
C TYR A 281 20.97 6.21 -3.37
N LYS A 282 22.02 5.38 -3.34
CA LYS A 282 21.90 3.98 -2.89
C LYS A 282 21.53 3.89 -1.41
N PHE A 283 20.59 3.00 -1.10
CA PHE A 283 20.00 2.85 0.22
C PHE A 283 21.08 2.53 1.26
N GLU A 284 21.87 1.49 0.96
CA GLU A 284 22.93 0.98 1.81
C GLU A 284 24.01 2.04 2.07
N LEU A 285 24.32 2.86 1.04
CA LEU A 285 25.33 3.90 1.14
C LEU A 285 24.90 5.04 2.08
N ILE A 286 23.65 5.49 1.98
CA ILE A 286 23.11 6.50 2.90
C ILE A 286 23.08 5.92 4.32
N CYS A 287 22.54 4.71 4.50
CA CYS A 287 22.45 4.11 5.82
C CYS A 287 23.83 3.95 6.48
N GLN A 288 24.84 3.53 5.72
CA GLN A 288 26.20 3.39 6.22
C GLN A 288 26.82 4.73 6.59
N GLN A 289 26.69 5.76 5.74
CA GLN A 289 27.33 7.07 5.94
C GLN A 289 26.67 7.89 7.04
N GLU A 290 25.35 7.76 7.22
CA GLU A 290 24.57 8.49 8.22
C GLU A 290 24.33 7.66 9.49
N HIS A 291 24.96 6.48 9.60
CA HIS A 291 24.82 5.56 10.72
C HIS A 291 23.37 5.18 11.07
N ILE A 292 22.52 5.03 10.05
CA ILE A 292 21.12 4.64 10.20
C ILE A 292 21.06 3.13 10.36
N GLN A 293 20.47 2.67 11.47
CA GLN A 293 20.37 1.26 11.80
C GLN A 293 18.92 0.79 11.75
N PHE A 294 18.65 -0.20 10.90
CA PHE A 294 17.42 -0.98 10.92
C PHE A 294 17.65 -2.31 11.63
N SER A 295 16.58 -2.95 12.10
CA SER A 295 16.67 -4.30 12.63
C SER A 295 17.18 -5.28 11.56
N GLN A 296 17.94 -6.30 11.97
CA GLN A 296 18.63 -7.21 11.03
C GLN A 296 17.70 -7.89 10.02
N ASN A 297 16.46 -8.19 10.44
CA ASN A 297 15.44 -8.84 9.62
C ASN A 297 14.38 -7.85 9.11
N SER A 298 14.67 -6.55 9.14
CA SER A 298 13.71 -5.52 8.74
C SER A 298 13.26 -5.73 7.29
N ILE A 299 11.97 -5.49 7.06
CA ILE A 299 11.36 -5.58 5.74
C ILE A 299 12.06 -4.66 4.72
N VAL A 300 12.67 -3.55 5.14
CA VAL A 300 13.27 -2.57 4.21
C VAL A 300 14.44 -3.14 3.41
N TYR A 301 15.10 -4.18 3.92
CA TYR A 301 16.18 -4.89 3.22
C TYR A 301 15.66 -5.98 2.27
N GLN A 302 14.37 -6.33 2.37
CA GLN A 302 13.81 -7.38 1.55
C GLN A 302 13.72 -6.92 0.09
N HIS A 303 14.31 -7.73 -0.78
CA HIS A 303 13.92 -7.72 -2.17
C HIS A 303 12.59 -8.43 -2.26
N ASN A 304 11.55 -7.72 -2.68
CA ASN A 304 10.23 -8.31 -2.92
C ASN A 304 10.31 -9.52 -3.90
N PHE A 305 11.41 -9.73 -4.62
CA PHE A 305 11.40 -10.46 -5.89
C PHE A 305 11.80 -11.93 -5.88
N GLN A 306 12.62 -12.41 -4.93
CA GLN A 306 13.08 -13.82 -4.94
C GLN A 306 12.29 -14.72 -3.98
N SER A 307 11.61 -14.16 -2.98
CA SER A 307 10.72 -14.92 -2.08
C SER A 307 9.32 -15.15 -2.67
N GLN A 308 8.95 -14.44 -3.75
CA GLN A 308 7.66 -14.54 -4.43
C GLN A 308 7.56 -15.70 -5.44
N LEU A 309 8.69 -16.10 -6.07
CA LEU A 309 8.76 -17.23 -7.02
C LEU A 309 8.63 -18.62 -6.35
N PRO A 310 9.25 -18.92 -5.19
CA PRO A 310 9.15 -20.23 -4.56
C PRO A 310 7.75 -20.63 -4.11
N TYR A 311 6.85 -19.66 -3.90
CA TYR A 311 5.45 -19.94 -3.56
C TYR A 311 4.72 -20.68 -4.71
N TYR A 312 5.22 -20.56 -5.95
CA TYR A 312 4.76 -21.35 -7.10
C TYR A 312 5.27 -22.80 -7.09
N ASN A 313 6.40 -23.10 -6.42
CA ASN A 313 7.02 -24.43 -6.48
C ASN A 313 6.57 -25.40 -5.38
N THR A 314 5.74 -24.96 -4.43
CA THR A 314 5.15 -25.80 -3.38
C THR A 314 3.72 -26.25 -3.67
N LEU A 315 3.31 -26.23 -4.95
CA LEU A 315 1.94 -26.47 -5.42
C LEU A 315 1.42 -27.93 -5.35
N ASP A 316 2.11 -28.84 -4.68
CA ASP A 316 1.68 -30.25 -4.57
C ASP A 316 1.06 -30.65 -3.23
N GLN A 317 0.73 -29.68 -2.35
CA GLN A 317 0.08 -30.01 -1.08
C GLN A 317 -1.20 -29.21 -0.84
N GLN A 318 -2.28 -29.87 -1.26
CA GLN A 318 -3.55 -30.02 -0.55
C GLN A 318 -4.67 -29.00 -0.78
N GLN A 319 -5.84 -29.62 -0.90
CA GLN A 319 -7.12 -29.13 -1.36
C GLN A 319 -7.91 -28.40 -0.27
N ASN A 320 -8.75 -27.47 -0.72
CA ASN A 320 -9.90 -26.86 -0.05
C ASN A 320 -9.55 -25.94 1.12
N SER A 321 -9.79 -24.63 0.98
CA SER A 321 -10.93 -23.95 1.64
C SER A 321 -10.82 -22.42 1.67
N ILE A 322 -11.97 -21.79 1.46
CA ILE A 322 -12.37 -20.45 1.92
C ILE A 322 -13.30 -20.73 3.12
N PRO A 323 -13.50 -19.84 4.13
CA PRO A 323 -14.48 -20.07 5.20
C PRO A 323 -15.80 -20.58 4.60
N LYS A 324 -16.41 -21.65 5.15
CA LYS A 324 -17.62 -22.30 4.55
C LYS A 324 -18.73 -21.33 4.17
N LYS A 325 -18.83 -20.19 4.88
CA LYS A 325 -19.75 -19.07 4.61
C LYS A 325 -19.37 -18.20 3.39
N VAL A 326 -18.08 -18.07 3.10
CA VAL A 326 -17.54 -17.32 1.95
C VAL A 326 -17.41 -18.27 0.73
N PHE A 327 -17.12 -19.57 0.93
CA PHE A 327 -17.01 -20.58 -0.15
C PHE A 327 -18.34 -20.96 -0.81
N ASN A 328 -19.37 -21.34 -0.03
CA ASN A 328 -20.69 -21.74 -0.55
C ASN A 328 -21.43 -20.60 -1.27
N TYR A 329 -20.97 -19.39 -1.00
CA TYR A 329 -21.53 -18.13 -1.46
C TYR A 329 -21.02 -17.74 -2.87
N ILE A 330 -19.85 -18.26 -3.27
CA ILE A 330 -19.17 -17.95 -4.54
C ILE A 330 -19.69 -18.81 -5.70
N GLN A 331 -20.19 -20.02 -5.44
CA GLN A 331 -20.49 -21.00 -6.50
C GLN A 331 -21.80 -20.78 -7.30
N GLU A 332 -22.72 -19.91 -6.87
CA GLU A 332 -24.09 -19.92 -7.43
C GLU A 332 -24.40 -18.82 -8.48
N ARG A 333 -23.57 -17.78 -8.70
CA ARG A 333 -23.90 -16.65 -9.62
C ARG A 333 -22.66 -15.91 -10.18
N GLN A 334 -22.22 -16.27 -11.39
CA GLN A 334 -20.98 -15.79 -12.03
C GLN A 334 -21.17 -14.70 -13.12
N ASP A 335 -22.38 -14.20 -13.35
CA ASP A 335 -22.80 -13.70 -14.66
C ASP A 335 -22.77 -12.17 -14.89
N ILE A 336 -22.25 -11.32 -13.99
CA ILE A 336 -22.37 -9.86 -14.16
C ILE A 336 -21.08 -9.11 -13.78
N ILE A 337 -20.32 -8.66 -14.78
CA ILE A 337 -19.09 -7.86 -14.66
C ILE A 337 -19.13 -6.77 -15.73
N LEU A 338 -18.74 -5.52 -15.41
CA LEU A 338 -17.88 -4.63 -16.26
C LEU A 338 -17.81 -3.12 -15.88
N ASP A 339 -18.07 -2.66 -14.64
CA ASP A 339 -17.51 -1.33 -14.23
C ASP A 339 -17.43 -1.09 -12.71
N ILE A 340 -16.53 -0.21 -12.22
CA ILE A 340 -16.14 -0.03 -10.79
C ILE A 340 -17.33 0.25 -9.87
N GLY A 341 -18.30 1.07 -10.29
CA GLY A 341 -19.54 1.31 -9.55
C GLY A 341 -20.46 0.08 -9.51
N GLY A 342 -20.46 -0.73 -10.58
CA GLY A 342 -21.13 -2.03 -10.64
C GLY A 342 -20.41 -3.13 -9.86
N ILE A 343 -19.08 -3.05 -9.74
CA ILE A 343 -18.25 -3.99 -8.97
C ILE A 343 -18.51 -3.79 -7.48
N ALA A 344 -18.43 -2.55 -7.00
CA ALA A 344 -18.82 -2.24 -5.62
C ALA A 344 -20.28 -2.67 -5.37
N LEU A 345 -21.25 -2.30 -6.23
CA LEU A 345 -22.67 -2.64 -6.07
C LEU A 345 -22.92 -4.15 -6.17
N SER A 346 -22.16 -4.89 -6.98
CA SER A 346 -22.21 -6.35 -7.03
C SER A 346 -21.75 -6.99 -5.72
N TYR A 347 -20.74 -6.40 -5.04
CA TYR A 347 -20.28 -6.85 -3.73
C TYR A 347 -21.28 -6.58 -2.61
N LEU A 348 -22.09 -5.53 -2.73
CA LEU A 348 -23.15 -5.22 -1.77
C LEU A 348 -24.45 -5.97 -2.01
N ILE A 349 -24.82 -6.15 -3.28
CA ILE A 349 -25.93 -7.04 -3.64
C ILE A 349 -25.59 -8.46 -3.19
N GLN A 350 -24.32 -8.85 -3.32
CA GLN A 350 -23.80 -10.07 -2.73
C GLN A 350 -23.96 -10.08 -1.20
N TYR A 351 -23.56 -9.02 -0.52
CA TYR A 351 -23.53 -9.03 0.94
C TYR A 351 -24.93 -8.90 1.60
N TYR A 352 -25.90 -8.14 1.03
CA TYR A 352 -27.17 -7.79 1.71
C TYR A 352 -28.49 -8.14 1.04
N ILE A 353 -28.57 -8.56 -0.23
CA ILE A 353 -29.87 -9.06 -0.75
C ILE A 353 -30.23 -10.45 -0.18
N VAL A 354 -29.37 -11.04 0.66
CA VAL A 354 -29.67 -12.21 1.50
C VAL A 354 -30.39 -11.86 2.81
N LYS A 355 -30.63 -10.58 3.12
CA LYS A 355 -31.51 -10.19 4.24
C LYS A 355 -32.91 -9.77 3.78
N LYS A 356 -33.59 -10.69 3.12
CA LYS A 356 -34.95 -11.06 3.50
C LYS A 356 -35.25 -12.51 3.16
#